data_AF-T1AA09-F1
#
_entry.id   AF-T1AA09-F1
#
_cell.length_a   1.000
_cell.length_b   1.000
_cell.length_c   1.000
_cell.angle_alpha   90.00
_cell.angle_beta   90.00
_cell.angle_gamma   90.00
#
_symmetry.space_group_name_H-M   'P 1'
#
loop_
_entity.id
_entity.type
_entity.pdbx_description
1 polymer ?
#
loop_
_entity_poly.entity_id
_entity_poly.type
_entity_poly.pdbx_seq_one_letter_code
_entity_poly.pdbx_strand_id
1 'polypeptide(L)'
;NTLKIDQSFVLGLLHDSEDMELIKAVIALAQVFNRSVIAEGVESPEAGVVLMWLGCDLAQGFCISKALSGESVQEWVRHYRPDPSWALWSGVKFDLSDVPLFWRSTIIPFGSPGLSTGSKVLKQNSFRMRWMTMQSVVS
;
A
#
# COMPACT_ATOMS: atom_id res chain seq x y z
N ASN A 1 8.78 -6.71 -12.60
CA ASN A 1 9.43 -7.54 -11.58
C ASN A 1 8.90 -7.13 -10.22
N THR A 2 7.79 -7.72 -9.80
CA THR A 2 7.00 -7.30 -8.64
C THR A 2 6.71 -8.51 -7.77
N LEU A 3 6.89 -8.38 -6.45
CA LEU A 3 6.53 -9.41 -5.49
C LEU A 3 5.07 -9.20 -5.07
N LYS A 4 4.28 -10.27 -5.05
CA LYS A 4 2.88 -10.23 -4.64
C LYS A 4 2.75 -10.76 -3.22
N ILE A 5 2.06 -10.01 -2.36
CA ILE A 5 1.60 -10.48 -1.05
C ILE A 5 0.19 -11.02 -1.27
N ASP A 6 -0.01 -12.29 -0.95
CA ASP A 6 -1.28 -12.98 -1.16
C ASP A 6 -2.39 -12.44 -0.25
N GLN A 7 -3.63 -12.53 -0.74
CA GLN A 7 -4.82 -12.09 -0.02
C GLN A 7 -4.97 -12.71 1.36
N SER A 8 -4.58 -13.97 1.55
CA SER A 8 -4.68 -14.65 2.85
C SER A 8 -4.01 -13.86 3.98
N PHE A 9 -2.79 -13.36 3.74
CA PHE A 9 -2.06 -12.54 4.71
C PHE A 9 -2.64 -11.12 4.83
N VAL A 10 -3.11 -10.54 3.73
CA VAL A 10 -3.68 -9.17 3.73
C VAL A 10 -4.99 -9.11 4.52
N LEU A 11 -5.79 -10.19 4.50
CA LEU A 11 -7.02 -10.29 5.29
C LEU A 11 -6.73 -10.31 6.80
N GLY A 12 -5.63 -10.95 7.23
CA GLY A 12 -5.22 -10.98 8.63
C GLY A 12 -4.45 -9.75 9.10
N LEU A 13 -4.00 -8.88 8.20
CA LEU A 13 -3.14 -7.72 8.50
C LEU A 13 -3.58 -6.87 9.71
N LEU A 14 -4.88 -6.65 9.91
CA LEU A 14 -5.40 -5.79 10.97
C LEU A 14 -5.65 -6.52 12.30
N HIS A 15 -5.64 -7.84 12.31
CA HIS A 15 -6.14 -8.67 13.43
C HIS A 15 -5.18 -9.78 13.86
N ASP A 16 -4.24 -10.16 12.99
CA ASP A 16 -3.24 -11.18 13.24
C ASP A 16 -1.85 -10.54 13.23
N SER A 17 -1.17 -10.62 14.37
CA SER A 17 0.20 -10.13 14.50
C SER A 17 1.19 -10.93 13.66
N GLU A 18 0.96 -12.22 13.43
CA GLU A 18 1.86 -13.06 12.64
C GLU A 18 1.83 -12.66 11.16
N ASP A 19 0.64 -12.44 10.60
CA ASP A 19 0.48 -11.96 9.22
C ASP A 19 1.10 -10.57 9.03
N MET A 20 0.91 -9.68 10.00
CA MET A 20 1.55 -8.36 10.02
C MET A 20 3.08 -8.48 9.98
N GLU A 21 3.67 -9.33 10.84
CA GLU A 21 5.12 -9.53 10.88
C GLU A 21 5.67 -10.14 9.59
N LEU A 22 4.94 -11.10 9.00
CA LEU A 22 5.29 -11.69 7.72
C LEU A 22 5.28 -10.65 6.60
N ILE A 23 4.23 -9.84 6.51
CA ILE A 23 4.10 -8.78 5.50
C ILE A 23 5.26 -7.79 5.61
N LYS A 24 5.62 -7.38 6.83
CA LYS A 24 6.77 -6.50 7.05
C LYS A 24 8.07 -7.11 6.56
N ALA A 25 8.33 -8.38 6.91
CA ALA A 25 9.55 -9.08 6.49
C ALA A 25 9.64 -9.19 4.96
N VAL A 26 8.52 -9.48 4.30
CA VAL A 26 8.42 -9.54 2.84
C VAL A 26 8.71 -8.19 2.19
N ILE A 27 8.16 -7.09 2.72
CA ILE A 27 8.41 -5.75 2.17
C ILE A 27 9.88 -5.35 2.35
N ALA A 28 10.46 -5.58 3.53
CA ALA A 28 11.88 -5.30 3.79
C ALA A 28 12.79 -6.08 2.83
N LEU A 29 12.50 -7.37 2.60
CA LEU A 29 13.25 -8.20 1.66
C LEU A 29 13.15 -7.68 0.22
N ALA A 30 11.94 -7.29 -0.21
CA ALA A 30 11.72 -6.73 -1.53
C ALA A 30 12.50 -5.43 -1.75
N GLN A 31 12.59 -4.56 -0.73
CA GLN A 31 13.38 -3.34 -0.77
C GLN A 31 14.88 -3.62 -0.94
N VAL A 32 15.43 -4.59 -0.20
CA VAL A 32 16.84 -5.01 -0.34
C VAL A 32 17.16 -5.43 -1.78
N PHE A 33 16.23 -6.12 -2.43
CA PHE A 33 16.37 -6.55 -3.81
C PHE A 33 15.91 -5.51 -4.85
N ASN A 34 15.55 -4.30 -4.45
CA ASN A 34 14.99 -3.25 -5.30
C ASN A 34 13.80 -3.73 -6.14
N ARG A 35 12.87 -4.46 -5.52
CA ARG A 35 11.64 -4.97 -6.15
C ARG A 35 10.43 -4.21 -5.63
N SER A 36 9.46 -3.97 -6.52
CA SER A 36 8.15 -3.46 -6.11
C SER A 36 7.34 -4.55 -5.42
N VAL A 37 6.50 -4.18 -4.46
CA VAL A 37 5.56 -5.07 -3.79
C VAL A 37 4.14 -4.66 -4.14
N ILE A 38 3.27 -5.64 -4.38
CA ILE A 38 1.82 -5.44 -4.53
C ILE A 38 1.07 -6.32 -3.53
N ALA A 39 0.16 -5.72 -2.76
CA ALA A 39 -0.75 -6.43 -1.87
C ALA A 39 -2.05 -6.79 -2.59
N GLU A 40 -2.44 -8.05 -2.54
CA GLU A 40 -3.70 -8.53 -3.12
C GLU A 40 -4.79 -8.66 -2.05
N GLY A 41 -6.05 -8.49 -2.44
CA GLY A 41 -7.18 -8.65 -1.52
C GLY A 41 -7.35 -7.51 -0.51
N VAL A 42 -6.97 -6.28 -0.85
CA VAL A 42 -7.24 -5.11 0.01
C VAL A 42 -8.73 -4.77 -0.01
N GLU A 43 -9.42 -5.09 1.09
CA GLU A 43 -10.87 -4.94 1.22
C GLU A 43 -11.30 -3.75 2.10
N SER A 44 -10.37 -3.10 2.82
CA SER A 44 -10.67 -1.93 3.64
C SER A 44 -9.67 -0.78 3.47
N PRO A 45 -10.10 0.48 3.67
CA PRO A 45 -9.19 1.63 3.69
C PRO A 45 -8.10 1.51 4.75
N GLU A 46 -8.43 0.96 5.92
CA GLU A 46 -7.51 0.79 7.04
C GLU A 46 -6.35 -0.15 6.69
N ALA A 47 -6.64 -1.26 6.00
CA ALA A 47 -5.62 -2.17 5.49
C ALA A 47 -4.70 -1.44 4.49
N GLY A 48 -5.28 -0.62 3.60
CA GLY A 48 -4.51 0.22 2.68
C GLY A 48 -3.56 1.20 3.39
N VAL A 49 -4.03 1.86 4.46
CA VAL A 49 -3.20 2.77 5.28
C VAL A 49 -2.03 2.03 5.89
N VAL A 50 -2.27 0.87 6.50
CA VAL A 50 -1.19 0.07 7.10
C VAL A 50 -0.19 -0.38 6.04
N LEU A 51 -0.65 -0.86 4.88
CA LEU A 51 0.23 -1.28 3.79
C LEU A 51 1.12 -0.12 3.28
N MET A 52 0.56 1.07 3.10
CA MET A 52 1.35 2.27 2.73
C MET A 52 2.35 2.64 3.82
N TRP A 53 1.94 2.58 5.09
CA TRP A 53 2.84 2.84 6.22
C TRP A 53 4.02 1.84 6.26
N LEU A 54 3.79 0.59 5.88
CA LEU A 54 4.82 -0.43 5.75
C LEU A 54 5.69 -0.30 4.50
N GLY A 55 5.38 0.66 3.60
CA GLY A 55 6.11 0.88 2.35
C GLY A 55 5.62 0.05 1.16
N CYS A 56 4.39 -0.48 1.21
CA CYS A 56 3.72 -1.12 0.08
C CYS A 56 2.78 -0.14 -0.64
N ASP A 57 3.25 0.39 -1.77
CA ASP A 57 2.54 1.44 -2.53
C ASP A 57 1.62 0.91 -3.64
N LEU A 58 1.59 -0.41 -3.87
CA LEU A 58 0.73 -1.05 -4.87
C LEU A 58 -0.27 -1.96 -4.16
N ALA A 59 -1.52 -1.87 -4.56
CA ALA A 59 -2.54 -2.78 -4.07
C ALA A 59 -3.59 -3.11 -5.14
N GLN A 60 -4.22 -4.26 -4.94
CA GLN A 60 -5.38 -4.74 -5.66
C GLN A 60 -6.39 -5.29 -4.65
N GLY A 61 -7.67 -4.95 -4.82
CA GLY A 61 -8.72 -5.49 -3.96
C GLY A 61 -10.04 -4.72 -4.10
N PHE A 62 -11.08 -5.24 -3.44
CA PHE A 62 -12.44 -4.72 -3.57
C PHE A 62 -12.63 -3.33 -2.98
N CYS A 63 -11.75 -2.88 -2.08
CA CYS A 63 -11.74 -1.50 -1.61
C CYS A 63 -11.43 -0.50 -2.74
N ILE A 64 -10.75 -0.94 -3.80
CA ILE A 64 -10.39 -0.12 -4.95
C ILE A 64 -11.44 -0.29 -6.04
N SER A 65 -11.66 -1.55 -6.44
CA SER A 65 -12.64 -1.91 -7.46
C SER A 65 -12.88 -3.42 -7.43
N LYS A 66 -14.09 -3.84 -7.82
CA LYS A 66 -14.33 -5.21 -8.27
C LYS A 66 -13.62 -5.45 -9.61
N ALA A 67 -13.52 -6.72 -10.03
CA ALA A 67 -13.06 -7.06 -11.37
C ALA A 67 -13.94 -6.35 -12.42
N LEU A 68 -13.29 -5.72 -13.40
CA LEU A 68 -13.95 -4.95 -14.45
C LEU A 68 -13.66 -5.59 -15.80
N SER A 69 -14.62 -5.51 -16.73
CA SER A 69 -14.34 -5.78 -18.14
C SER A 69 -13.37 -4.75 -18.69
N GLY A 70 -12.58 -5.11 -19.72
CA GLY A 70 -11.63 -4.19 -20.35
C GLY A 70 -12.26 -2.88 -20.82
N GLU A 71 -13.49 -2.95 -21.34
CA GLU A 71 -14.27 -1.79 -21.79
C GLU A 71 -14.66 -0.85 -20.63
N SER A 72 -14.92 -1.40 -19.44
CA SER A 72 -15.34 -0.62 -18.27
C SER A 72 -14.18 0.10 -17.58
N VAL A 73 -12.93 -0.33 -17.82
CA VAL A 73 -11.74 0.24 -17.16
C VAL A 73 -11.59 1.73 -17.46
N GLN A 74 -11.77 2.14 -18.71
CA GLN A 74 -11.58 3.55 -19.09
C GLN A 74 -12.52 4.48 -18.33
N GLU A 75 -13.79 4.10 -18.24
CA GLU A 75 -14.79 4.89 -17.55
C GLU A 75 -14.56 4.88 -16.03
N TRP A 76 -14.25 3.72 -15.46
CA TRP A 76 -13.89 3.62 -14.05
C TRP A 76 -12.71 4.52 -13.69
N VAL A 77 -11.64 4.56 -14.49
CA VAL A 77 -10.46 5.41 -14.23
C VAL A 77 -10.82 6.90 -14.15
N ARG A 78 -11.79 7.37 -14.94
CA ARG A 78 -12.23 8.78 -14.94
C ARG A 78 -12.96 9.15 -13.66
N HIS A 79 -13.77 8.23 -13.13
CA HIS A 79 -14.62 8.46 -11.98
C HIS A 79 -14.02 8.01 -10.66
N TYR A 80 -12.95 7.22 -10.69
CA TYR A 80 -12.32 6.70 -9.49
C TYR A 80 -11.88 7.83 -8.54
N ARG A 81 -12.20 7.63 -7.26
CA ARG A 81 -11.79 8.47 -6.14
C ARG A 81 -11.21 7.56 -5.07
N PRO A 82 -9.91 7.70 -4.73
CA PRO A 82 -9.34 6.93 -3.63
C PRO A 82 -9.96 7.38 -2.30
N ASP A 83 -9.89 6.52 -1.31
CA ASP A 83 -10.30 6.89 0.05
C ASP A 83 -9.47 8.10 0.53
N PRO A 84 -10.09 9.12 1.17
CA PRO A 84 -9.37 10.30 1.65
C PRO A 84 -8.24 9.96 2.64
N SER A 85 -8.38 8.89 3.42
CA SER A 85 -7.33 8.44 4.34
C SER A 85 -6.04 8.13 3.58
N TRP A 86 -6.13 7.57 2.37
CA TRP A 86 -4.97 7.20 1.57
C TRP A 86 -4.20 8.39 1.02
N ALA A 87 -4.89 9.50 0.76
CA ALA A 87 -4.25 10.73 0.31
C ALA A 87 -3.24 11.27 1.34
N LEU A 88 -3.54 11.13 2.64
CA LEU A 88 -2.67 11.56 3.74
C LEU A 88 -1.35 10.79 3.79
N TRP A 89 -1.36 9.52 3.39
CA TRP A 89 -0.20 8.62 3.48
C TRP A 89 0.57 8.51 2.16
N SER A 90 -0.04 8.87 1.03
CA SER A 90 0.54 8.74 -0.32
C SER A 90 1.86 9.49 -0.57
N GLY A 91 2.21 10.45 0.29
CA GLY A 91 3.46 11.22 0.22
C GLY A 91 4.54 10.79 1.21
N VAL A 92 4.25 9.83 2.08
CA VAL A 92 5.19 9.34 3.10
C VAL A 92 6.09 8.30 2.45
N LYS A 93 7.40 8.56 2.41
CA LYS A 93 8.37 7.55 1.98
C LYS A 93 8.80 6.75 3.19
N PHE A 94 8.59 5.45 3.14
CA PHE A 94 9.20 4.52 4.09
C PHE A 94 10.66 4.33 3.71
N ASP A 95 11.58 4.67 4.62
CA ASP A 95 13.00 4.34 4.49
C ASP A 95 13.37 3.29 5.55
N LEU A 96 14.18 2.29 5.16
CA LEU A 96 14.75 1.33 6.10
C LEU A 96 15.67 1.99 7.13
N SER A 97 16.21 3.18 6.87
CA SER A 97 16.93 3.97 7.89
C SER A 97 16.01 4.61 8.91
N ASP A 98 14.72 4.79 8.59
CA ASP A 98 13.69 5.33 9.49
C ASP A 98 13.12 4.25 10.42
N VAL A 99 13.84 3.14 10.58
CA VAL A 99 13.50 1.99 11.43
C VAL A 99 14.33 2.04 12.73
N PRO A 100 14.22 3.04 13.63
CA PRO A 100 14.95 3.01 14.89
C PRO A 100 14.26 2.04 15.85
N LEU A 101 14.72 0.79 16.00
CA LEU A 101 14.32 -0.17 17.05
C LEU A 101 12.79 -0.33 17.28
N PHE A 102 11.96 0.19 16.38
CA PHE A 102 10.54 0.54 16.56
C PHE A 102 9.64 -0.68 16.56
N TRP A 103 10.21 -1.82 16.13
CA TRP A 103 9.60 -3.14 16.13
C TRP A 103 9.24 -3.67 17.52
N ARG A 104 9.62 -2.99 18.61
CA ARG A 104 9.48 -3.50 19.97
C ARG A 104 8.18 -3.12 20.68
N SER A 105 7.34 -2.24 20.13
CA SER A 105 6.09 -1.86 20.79
C SER A 105 4.99 -1.47 19.79
N THR A 106 4.06 -2.40 19.62
CA THR A 106 2.82 -2.33 18.85
C THR A 106 1.98 -1.09 19.18
N ILE A 107 2.15 0.00 18.43
CA ILE A 107 1.11 1.04 18.29
C ILE A 107 1.15 1.54 16.85
N ILE A 108 0.13 1.18 16.06
CA ILE A 108 -0.25 1.89 14.85
C ILE A 108 -0.71 3.29 15.29
N PRO A 109 0.00 4.38 14.94
CA PRO A 109 -0.51 5.70 15.25
C PRO A 109 -1.60 6.00 14.22
N PHE A 110 -2.87 5.86 14.60
CA PHE A 110 -3.99 6.46 13.87
C PHE A 110 -3.95 8.01 13.88
N GLY A 111 -2.81 8.62 14.20
CA GLY A 111 -2.57 10.06 14.17
C GLY A 111 -1.84 10.46 12.88
N SER A 112 -2.30 11.55 12.26
CA SER A 112 -1.72 12.15 11.05
C SER A 112 -0.19 12.25 11.11
N PRO A 113 0.53 12.02 10.00
CA PRO A 113 1.98 12.14 9.98
C PRO A 113 2.39 13.59 10.30
N GLY A 114 2.97 13.78 11.48
CA GLY A 114 3.59 15.05 11.86
C GLY A 114 4.81 15.30 10.98
N LEU A 115 4.82 16.47 10.30
CA LEU A 115 5.95 17.00 9.55
C LEU A 115 7.23 16.97 10.41
N SER A 116 8.20 16.11 10.07
CA SER A 116 9.60 16.42 10.34
C SER A 116 10.13 17.22 9.14
N THR A 117 10.36 18.50 9.40
CA THR A 117 10.94 19.48 8.48
C THR A 117 12.32 19.04 8.02
N GLY A 118 12.38 18.52 6.78
CA GLY A 118 13.60 18.39 5.99
C GLY A 118 13.31 18.90 4.59
N SER A 119 13.61 20.17 4.33
CA SER A 119 13.39 20.87 3.06
C SER A 119 13.94 20.09 1.86
N LYS A 120 13.07 19.33 1.20
CA LYS A 120 13.18 19.05 -0.23
C LYS A 120 11.85 19.46 -0.84
N VAL A 121 11.92 20.58 -1.57
CA VAL A 121 10.90 21.09 -2.48
C VAL A 121 10.14 19.91 -3.09
N LEU A 122 8.87 19.78 -2.70
CA LEU A 122 7.93 18.82 -3.29
C LEU A 122 7.83 19.18 -4.77
N LYS A 123 8.61 18.49 -5.61
CA LYS A 123 8.27 18.39 -7.03
C LYS A 123 6.92 17.70 -7.06
N GLN A 124 5.88 18.46 -7.37
CA GLN A 124 4.61 17.97 -7.87
C GLN A 124 4.91 17.09 -9.09
N ASN A 125 5.18 15.81 -8.86
CA ASN A 125 5.30 14.80 -9.90
C ASN A 125 5.09 13.42 -9.26
N SER A 126 3.83 13.00 -9.30
CA SER A 126 3.42 11.62 -9.59
C SER A 126 3.80 10.54 -8.56
N PHE A 127 3.20 10.62 -7.36
CA PHE A 127 3.03 9.44 -6.49
C PHE A 127 1.53 9.25 -6.26
N ARG A 128 0.99 8.18 -6.85
CA ARG A 128 -0.38 7.67 -6.69
C ARG A 128 -0.18 6.22 -6.30
N MET A 129 -0.85 5.74 -5.25
CA MET A 129 -1.02 4.30 -5.04
C MET A 129 -1.46 3.73 -6.39
N ARG A 130 -0.60 2.87 -6.95
CA ARG A 130 -0.72 2.46 -8.36
C ARG A 130 -1.58 1.21 -8.35
N TRP A 131 -2.86 1.43 -8.60
CA TRP A 131 -3.85 0.37 -8.67
C TRP A 131 -3.63 -0.47 -9.93
N MET A 132 -3.64 -1.78 -9.78
CA MET A 132 -3.82 -2.69 -10.90
C MET A 132 -5.28 -3.14 -10.89
N THR A 133 -6.01 -2.80 -11.94
CA THR A 133 -7.31 -3.42 -12.19
C THR A 133 -7.05 -4.90 -12.45
N MET A 134 -7.86 -5.75 -11.83
CA MET A 134 -7.92 -7.18 -12.11
C MET A 134 -8.43 -7.34 -13.56
N GLN A 135 -7.54 -7.19 -14.54
CA GLN A 135 -7.79 -7.72 -15.87
C GLN A 135 -7.83 -9.22 -15.67
N SER A 136 -8.99 -9.83 -15.87
CA SER A 136 -9.05 -11.23 -16.25
C SER A 136 -8.08 -11.37 -17.42
N VAL A 137 -6.98 -12.09 -17.19
CA VAL A 137 -6.04 -12.51 -18.23
C VAL A 137 -6.87 -13.31 -19.23
N VAL A 138 -7.29 -12.65 -20.30
CA VAL A 138 -7.74 -13.29 -21.53
C VAL A 138 -6.68 -12.94 -22.56
N SER A 139 -5.64 -13.77 -22.59
CA SER A 139 -4.73 -13.97 -23.72
C SER A 139 -4.15 -15.36 -23.57
#